data_AF-A0A7H9AW65-F1
#
_entry.id   AF-A0A7H9AW65-F1
#
_cell.length_a   1.000
_cell.length_b   1.000
_cell.length_c   1.000
_cell.angle_alpha   90.00
_cell.angle_beta   90.00
_cell.angle_gamma   90.00
#
_symmetry.space_group_name_H-M   'P 1'
#
loop_
_entity.id
_entity.type
_entity.pdbx_description
1 polymer ?
#
loop_
_entity_poly.entity_id
_entity_poly.type
_entity_poly.pdbx_seq_one_letter_code
_entity_poly.pdbx_strand_id
1 'polypeptide(L)'
;MSNSDDLDGNVDYDYESEPEIQIERERKAEVVLKNVKNTSEEEEEDVQNKLKRSIEADDTKSISKRKKKLMNSKFHDRKREQIEYDIEQKKSIPKSSPEAITEYFAKSIRENNPDLSPLELNEMYLKRTDFLSTEKFDQDRDVLNFTVFMTQFSKAPKCIILSMSNIRVADLFRGLGGSKNCLKLFAKNKFKDDLASVEECFNVHTKVKSKDTPQAVKYFIATPTRMAKLLEATDVFFQGKDKLDIILDASYLDPKNNTLLKCENTKELCKVLRTVLNKKSSVKVLLY
;
A
#
# COMPACT_ATOMS: atom_id res chain seq x y z
N MET A 1 12.08 62.88 1.59
CA MET A 1 11.00 62.48 0.66
C MET A 1 10.78 60.99 0.82
N SER A 2 9.50 60.60 0.92
CA SER A 2 8.86 59.26 0.92
C SER A 2 9.24 58.23 1.99
N ASN A 3 8.34 58.13 2.98
CA ASN A 3 8.02 56.94 3.77
C ASN A 3 6.94 56.10 3.05
N SER A 4 6.58 54.95 3.67
CA SER A 4 5.43 54.04 3.43
C SER A 4 5.76 52.88 2.48
N ASP A 5 5.87 51.61 2.91
CA ASP A 5 4.95 50.79 3.72
C ASP A 5 3.50 50.93 3.23
N ASP A 6 3.10 50.02 2.34
CA ASP A 6 1.74 49.57 2.07
C ASP A 6 1.79 48.68 0.82
N LEU A 7 1.48 47.39 0.98
CA LEU A 7 0.45 46.69 0.21
C LEU A 7 0.38 45.24 0.73
N ASP A 8 -0.41 45.10 1.79
CA ASP A 8 -1.21 43.91 2.08
C ASP A 8 -1.90 43.45 0.79
N GLY A 9 -1.45 42.32 0.26
CA GLY A 9 -2.17 41.55 -0.75
C GLY A 9 -3.03 40.50 -0.05
N ASN A 10 -4.10 40.94 0.62
CA ASN A 10 -5.21 40.09 1.00
C ASN A 10 -5.78 39.46 -0.28
N VAL A 11 -5.37 38.23 -0.63
CA VAL A 11 -6.03 37.46 -1.68
C VAL A 11 -7.12 36.66 -0.99
N ASP A 12 -8.31 37.26 -0.97
CA ASP A 12 -9.54 36.59 -0.60
C ASP A 12 -9.68 35.30 -1.41
N TYR A 13 -9.93 34.22 -0.67
CA TYR A 13 -10.21 32.90 -1.20
C TYR A 13 -11.62 32.89 -1.82
N ASP A 14 -11.72 33.08 -3.13
CA ASP A 14 -12.90 32.62 -3.87
C ASP A 14 -12.77 31.10 -4.09
N TYR A 15 -13.16 30.35 -3.06
CA TYR A 15 -13.43 28.92 -3.13
C TYR A 15 -14.80 28.71 -3.78
N GLU A 16 -14.89 28.86 -5.10
CA GLU A 16 -16.06 28.42 -5.87
C GLU A 16 -15.67 27.30 -6.85
N SER A 17 -15.87 26.08 -6.36
CA SER A 17 -16.32 24.88 -7.11
C SER A 17 -15.59 24.46 -8.40
N GLU A 18 -14.66 23.48 -8.29
CA GLU A 18 -14.31 22.57 -9.41
C GLU A 18 -14.71 21.08 -9.17
N PRO A 19 -15.96 20.74 -8.80
CA PRO A 19 -16.43 19.36 -8.85
C PRO A 19 -16.65 18.84 -10.29
N GLU A 20 -16.68 19.71 -11.31
CA GLU A 20 -17.06 19.33 -12.67
C GLU A 20 -16.00 18.51 -13.42
N ILE A 21 -14.72 18.72 -13.16
CA ILE A 21 -13.62 18.00 -13.84
C ILE A 21 -13.53 16.54 -13.38
N GLN A 22 -14.01 16.26 -12.16
CA GLN A 22 -13.97 14.92 -11.57
C GLN A 22 -15.14 14.05 -12.08
N ILE A 23 -16.32 14.66 -12.28
CA ILE A 23 -17.54 13.99 -12.80
C ILE A 23 -17.34 13.51 -14.25
N GLU A 24 -16.63 14.26 -15.10
CA GLU A 24 -16.34 13.84 -16.48
C GLU A 24 -15.36 12.66 -16.58
N ARG A 25 -14.44 12.53 -15.63
CA ARG A 25 -13.52 11.38 -15.55
C ARG A 25 -14.23 10.12 -15.05
N GLU A 26 -15.15 10.27 -14.11
CA GLU A 26 -15.95 9.16 -13.57
C GLU A 26 -16.93 8.60 -14.61
N ARG A 27 -17.59 9.46 -15.39
CA ARG A 27 -18.49 9.02 -16.47
C ARG A 27 -17.79 8.28 -17.61
N LYS A 28 -16.56 8.67 -17.97
CA LYS A 28 -15.80 7.99 -19.03
C LYS A 28 -15.27 6.62 -18.60
N ALA A 29 -14.91 6.45 -17.33
CA ALA A 29 -14.49 5.16 -16.81
C ALA A 29 -15.63 4.13 -16.75
N GLU A 30 -16.87 4.56 -16.50
CA GLU A 30 -18.02 3.66 -16.41
C GLU A 30 -18.52 3.16 -17.78
N VAL A 31 -18.34 3.96 -18.85
CA VAL A 31 -18.73 3.59 -20.22
C VAL A 31 -17.79 2.54 -20.83
N VAL A 32 -16.50 2.56 -20.49
CA VAL A 32 -15.53 1.58 -21.01
C VAL A 32 -15.74 0.18 -20.42
N LEU A 33 -16.26 0.08 -19.19
CA LEU A 33 -16.47 -1.20 -18.49
C LEU A 33 -17.74 -1.97 -18.94
N LYS A 34 -18.70 -1.30 -19.59
CA LYS A 34 -19.98 -1.93 -20.00
C LYS A 34 -19.93 -2.62 -21.36
N ASN A 35 -18.93 -2.35 -22.21
CA ASN A 35 -18.88 -2.85 -23.59
C ASN A 35 -18.07 -4.15 -23.80
N VAL A 36 -17.59 -4.82 -22.75
CA VAL A 36 -16.74 -6.04 -22.86
C VAL A 36 -17.50 -7.32 -22.48
N LYS A 37 -18.84 -7.33 -22.53
CA LYS A 37 -19.63 -8.55 -22.32
C LYS A 37 -20.59 -8.78 -23.48
N ASN A 38 -20.08 -9.45 -24.51
CA ASN A 38 -20.76 -10.46 -25.35
C ASN A 38 -20.21 -10.44 -26.78
N THR A 39 -19.24 -11.30 -27.10
CA THR A 39 -19.06 -11.81 -28.48
C THR A 39 -18.16 -13.06 -28.49
N SER A 40 -18.46 -13.96 -29.41
CA SER A 40 -17.93 -15.33 -29.57
C SER A 40 -16.64 -15.41 -30.39
N GLU A 41 -15.96 -16.56 -30.28
CA GLU A 41 -14.56 -16.87 -30.67
C GLU A 41 -14.23 -16.91 -32.19
N GLU A 42 -15.01 -16.27 -33.08
CA GLU A 42 -14.72 -16.29 -34.54
C GLU A 42 -14.41 -14.90 -35.16
N GLU A 43 -14.24 -13.85 -34.35
CA GLU A 43 -13.89 -12.49 -34.84
C GLU A 43 -12.49 -12.00 -34.39
N GLU A 44 -11.58 -12.88 -33.97
CA GLU A 44 -10.29 -12.46 -33.40
C GLU A 44 -9.24 -12.00 -34.43
N GLU A 45 -9.33 -12.39 -35.71
CA GLU A 45 -8.33 -11.99 -36.72
C GLU A 45 -8.58 -10.59 -37.33
N ASP A 46 -9.81 -10.11 -37.36
CA ASP A 46 -10.14 -8.79 -37.93
C ASP A 46 -10.03 -7.64 -36.90
N VAL A 47 -10.06 -7.98 -35.61
CA VAL A 47 -9.84 -7.03 -34.49
C VAL A 47 -8.35 -6.70 -34.31
N GLN A 48 -7.44 -7.65 -34.55
CA GLN A 48 -6.00 -7.42 -34.42
C GLN A 48 -5.44 -6.47 -35.52
N ASN A 49 -6.02 -6.46 -36.72
CA ASN A 49 -5.63 -5.54 -37.79
C ASN A 49 -6.21 -4.13 -37.64
N LYS A 50 -7.33 -3.96 -36.92
CA LYS A 50 -7.85 -2.64 -36.52
C LYS A 50 -7.09 -2.03 -35.34
N LEU A 51 -6.56 -2.84 -34.41
CA LEU A 51 -5.74 -2.34 -33.30
C LEU A 51 -4.35 -1.84 -33.74
N LYS A 52 -3.73 -2.42 -34.78
CA LYS A 52 -2.43 -1.94 -35.27
C LYS A 52 -2.48 -0.60 -36.04
N ARG A 53 -3.64 -0.20 -36.55
CA ARG A 53 -3.82 1.11 -37.23
C ARG A 53 -4.30 2.23 -36.29
N SER A 54 -4.71 1.93 -35.07
CA SER A 54 -5.12 2.94 -34.07
C SER A 54 -4.00 3.35 -33.10
N ILE A 55 -2.86 2.66 -33.07
CA ILE A 55 -1.76 2.93 -32.12
C ILE A 55 -0.76 3.98 -32.65
N GLU A 56 -0.69 4.24 -33.96
CA GLU A 56 0.31 5.18 -34.52
C GLU A 56 -0.23 6.58 -34.86
N ALA A 57 -1.49 6.91 -34.53
CA ALA A 57 -2.12 8.14 -35.03
C ALA A 57 -2.95 8.96 -34.02
N ASP A 58 -2.82 8.77 -32.70
CA ASP A 58 -3.69 9.49 -31.75
C ASP A 58 -3.03 10.16 -30.53
N ASP A 59 -1.71 10.30 -30.50
CA ASP A 59 -1.03 11.03 -29.40
C ASP A 59 -0.93 12.55 -29.63
N THR A 60 -1.60 13.09 -30.67
CA THR A 60 -1.47 14.52 -31.03
C THR A 60 -2.77 15.23 -31.44
N LYS A 61 -3.92 14.97 -30.80
CA LYS A 61 -5.08 15.88 -30.81
C LYS A 61 -5.76 15.85 -29.43
N SER A 62 -6.11 16.93 -28.73
CA SER A 62 -6.17 18.37 -29.01
C SER A 62 -6.18 19.12 -27.67
N ILE A 63 -5.06 19.13 -26.93
CA ILE A 63 -4.96 19.98 -25.73
C ILE A 63 -5.09 21.45 -26.18
N SER A 64 -6.09 22.15 -25.64
CA SER A 64 -6.34 23.56 -26.00
C SER A 64 -5.08 24.40 -25.81
N LYS A 65 -4.88 25.41 -26.68
CA LYS A 65 -3.70 26.30 -26.62
C LYS A 65 -3.48 26.90 -25.23
N ARG A 66 -4.56 27.13 -24.46
CA ARG A 66 -4.53 27.59 -23.06
C ARG A 66 -3.98 26.52 -22.11
N LYS A 67 -4.40 25.26 -22.23
CA LYS A 67 -3.89 24.15 -21.42
C LYS A 67 -2.41 23.85 -21.71
N LYS A 68 -1.96 23.95 -22.97
CA LYS A 68 -0.53 23.82 -23.32
C LYS A 68 0.33 24.94 -22.69
N LYS A 69 -0.17 26.18 -22.68
CA LYS A 69 0.54 27.31 -22.03
C LYS A 69 0.60 27.17 -20.50
N LEU A 70 -0.44 26.59 -19.88
CA LEU A 70 -0.49 26.35 -18.45
C LEU A 70 0.44 25.20 -18.01
N MET A 71 0.56 24.14 -18.83
CA MET A 71 1.49 23.03 -18.59
C MET A 71 2.96 23.43 -18.71
N ASN A 72 3.26 24.49 -19.47
CA ASN A 72 4.59 25.07 -19.61
C ASN A 72 4.80 26.28 -18.68
N SER A 73 3.96 26.43 -17.65
CA SER A 73 4.13 27.50 -16.67
C SER A 73 5.16 27.11 -15.61
N LYS A 74 5.95 28.08 -15.15
CA LYS A 74 6.94 27.89 -14.06
C LYS A 74 6.31 27.27 -12.80
N PHE A 75 5.01 27.53 -12.55
CA PHE A 75 4.28 26.94 -11.43
C PHE A 75 4.03 25.44 -11.63
N HIS A 76 3.64 25.02 -12.84
CA HIS A 76 3.41 23.61 -13.14
C HIS A 76 4.71 22.81 -13.06
N ASP A 77 5.82 23.37 -13.53
CA ASP A 77 7.13 22.72 -13.44
C ASP A 77 7.59 22.57 -11.98
N ARG A 78 7.48 23.63 -11.15
CA ARG A 78 7.74 23.54 -9.70
C ARG A 78 6.88 22.50 -9.00
N LYS A 79 5.59 22.41 -9.35
CA LYS A 79 4.69 21.40 -8.79
C LYS A 79 5.07 19.98 -9.22
N ARG A 80 5.51 19.80 -10.47
CA ARG A 80 6.00 18.51 -10.98
C ARG A 80 7.26 18.07 -10.24
N GLU A 81 8.24 18.97 -10.09
CA GLU A 81 9.48 18.72 -9.34
C GLU A 81 9.18 18.32 -7.89
N GLN A 82 8.25 19.02 -7.22
CA GLN A 82 7.85 18.67 -5.86
C GLN A 82 7.21 17.27 -5.77
N ILE A 83 6.35 16.92 -6.74
CA ILE A 83 5.71 15.59 -6.79
C ILE A 83 6.75 14.50 -7.03
N GLU A 84 7.70 14.73 -7.94
CA GLU A 84 8.78 13.78 -8.24
C GLU A 84 9.68 13.56 -7.03
N TYR A 85 10.08 14.64 -6.35
CA TYR A 85 10.81 14.57 -5.08
C TYR A 85 10.04 13.78 -4.02
N ASP A 86 8.74 14.04 -3.86
CA ASP A 86 7.88 13.30 -2.92
C ASP A 86 7.78 11.80 -3.26
N ILE A 87 7.74 11.46 -4.54
CA ILE A 87 7.72 10.07 -5.03
C ILE A 87 9.05 9.38 -4.73
N GLU A 88 10.17 10.04 -5.00
CA GLU A 88 11.50 9.50 -4.76
C GLU A 88 11.75 9.26 -3.27
N GLN A 89 11.34 10.22 -2.42
CA GLN A 89 11.37 10.06 -0.96
C GLN A 89 10.54 8.85 -0.51
N LYS A 90 9.31 8.67 -1.02
CA LYS A 90 8.49 7.50 -0.67
C LYS A 90 9.14 6.18 -1.08
N LYS A 91 9.80 6.15 -2.25
CA LYS A 91 10.49 4.94 -2.76
C LYS A 91 11.79 4.64 -2.03
N SER A 92 12.43 5.64 -1.41
CA SER A 92 13.69 5.46 -0.69
C SER A 92 13.49 4.89 0.73
N ILE A 93 12.38 5.21 1.42
CA ILE A 93 12.13 4.73 2.80
C ILE A 93 12.23 3.20 2.94
N PRO A 94 11.62 2.36 2.09
CA PRO A 94 11.71 0.90 2.21
C PRO A 94 13.13 0.34 2.02
N LYS A 95 14.01 1.12 1.36
CA LYS A 95 15.42 0.79 1.11
C LYS A 95 16.36 1.38 2.16
N SER A 96 15.83 2.17 3.11
CA SER A 96 16.63 2.92 4.07
C SER A 96 17.01 2.08 5.29
N SER A 97 17.91 2.63 6.12
CA SER A 97 18.33 1.96 7.35
C SER A 97 17.24 1.91 8.42
N PRO A 98 17.31 0.96 9.36
CA PRO A 98 16.39 0.90 10.50
C PRO A 98 16.29 2.22 11.29
N GLU A 99 17.36 3.00 11.38
CA GLU A 99 17.37 4.34 11.96
C GLU A 99 16.45 5.30 11.21
N ALA A 100 16.64 5.43 9.90
CA ALA A 100 15.87 6.33 9.05
C ALA A 100 14.39 5.91 9.01
N ILE A 101 14.11 4.60 9.00
CA ILE A 101 12.75 4.06 9.08
C ILE A 101 12.11 4.44 10.42
N THR A 102 12.83 4.29 11.52
CA THR A 102 12.32 4.63 12.87
C THR A 102 12.00 6.12 12.97
N GLU A 103 12.88 6.98 12.45
CA GLU A 103 12.67 8.43 12.40
C GLU A 103 11.45 8.80 11.56
N TYR A 104 11.29 8.16 10.39
CA TYR A 104 10.12 8.35 9.53
C TYR A 104 8.82 8.01 10.26
N PHE A 105 8.76 6.84 10.93
CA PHE A 105 7.58 6.46 11.69
C PHE A 105 7.33 7.41 12.88
N ALA A 106 8.37 7.86 13.58
CA ALA A 106 8.23 8.81 14.68
C ALA A 106 7.65 10.15 14.20
N LYS A 107 8.08 10.64 13.03
CA LYS A 107 7.49 11.82 12.38
C LYS A 107 6.02 11.57 12.03
N SER A 108 5.73 10.47 11.36
CA SER A 108 4.35 10.12 10.97
C SER A 108 3.40 9.95 12.17
N ILE A 109 3.88 9.35 13.26
CA ILE A 109 3.10 9.19 14.50
C ILE A 109 2.76 10.56 15.11
N ARG A 110 3.71 11.50 15.15
CA ARG A 110 3.43 12.87 15.63
C ARG A 110 2.43 13.61 14.76
N GLU A 111 2.59 13.53 13.44
CA GLU A 111 1.68 14.18 12.48
C GLU A 111 0.25 13.66 12.59
N ASN A 112 0.06 12.36 12.86
CA ASN A 112 -1.25 11.74 12.98
C ASN A 112 -1.89 11.85 14.37
N ASN A 113 -1.14 12.36 15.36
CA ASN A 113 -1.60 12.46 16.75
C ASN A 113 -1.14 13.78 17.40
N PRO A 114 -1.61 14.94 16.90
CA PRO A 114 -1.17 16.26 17.37
C PRO A 114 -1.55 16.55 18.83
N ASP A 115 -2.63 15.94 19.31
CA ASP A 115 -3.20 16.20 20.64
C ASP A 115 -2.64 15.28 21.73
N LEU A 116 -1.78 14.31 21.37
CA LEU A 116 -1.21 13.39 22.36
C LEU A 116 -0.06 14.04 23.12
N SER A 117 0.01 13.73 24.41
CA SER A 117 1.10 14.16 25.26
C SER A 117 2.43 13.49 24.86
N PRO A 118 3.58 14.09 25.22
CA PRO A 118 4.88 13.47 24.97
C PRO A 118 5.03 12.06 25.56
N LEU A 119 4.36 11.79 26.69
CA LEU A 119 4.38 10.47 27.32
C LEU A 119 3.63 9.43 26.49
N GLU A 120 2.43 9.77 25.99
CA GLU A 120 1.63 8.89 25.12
C GLU A 120 2.32 8.65 23.78
N LEU A 121 2.96 9.67 23.20
CA LEU A 121 3.74 9.53 21.97
C LEU A 121 4.91 8.56 22.13
N ASN A 122 5.59 8.58 23.28
CA ASN A 122 6.69 7.65 23.56
C ASN A 122 6.22 6.19 23.59
N GLU A 123 4.99 5.91 24.02
CA GLU A 123 4.41 4.57 23.98
C GLU A 123 4.05 4.11 22.57
N MET A 124 3.86 5.05 21.64
CA MET A 124 3.56 4.76 20.24
C MET A 124 4.81 4.58 19.38
N TYR A 125 5.96 5.14 19.77
CA TYR A 125 7.17 5.05 18.97
C TYR A 125 7.68 3.61 18.81
N LEU A 126 8.15 3.32 17.61
CA LEU A 126 8.81 2.08 17.24
C LEU A 126 10.30 2.19 17.54
N LYS A 127 10.94 1.08 17.90
CA LYS A 127 12.37 1.05 18.21
C LYS A 127 13.14 0.59 16.98
N ARG A 128 14.39 1.02 16.84
CA ARG A 128 15.33 0.50 15.82
C ARG A 128 15.37 -1.03 15.80
N THR A 129 15.35 -1.66 16.98
CA THR A 129 15.39 -3.11 17.15
C THR A 129 14.16 -3.83 16.61
N ASP A 130 13.05 -3.12 16.39
CA ASP A 130 11.81 -3.71 15.88
C ASP A 130 11.91 -3.99 14.37
N PHE A 131 12.85 -3.32 13.68
CA PHE A 131 13.07 -3.45 12.25
C PHE A 131 14.26 -4.35 11.93
N LEU A 132 14.11 -5.20 10.92
CA LEU A 132 15.23 -5.90 10.29
C LEU A 132 15.69 -5.10 9.06
N SER A 133 16.99 -4.80 8.96
CA SER A 133 17.51 -4.08 7.80
C SER A 133 17.37 -4.91 6.52
N THR A 134 16.79 -4.30 5.49
CA THR A 134 16.65 -4.87 4.14
C THR A 134 17.37 -4.02 3.09
N GLU A 135 18.27 -3.13 3.51
CA GLU A 135 19.07 -2.25 2.65
C GLU A 135 19.87 -3.02 1.59
N LYS A 136 20.32 -4.23 1.94
CA LYS A 136 21.10 -5.12 1.07
C LYS A 136 20.26 -5.85 0.00
N PHE A 137 19.01 -5.43 -0.21
CA PHE A 137 18.18 -5.98 -1.27
C PHE A 137 18.43 -5.18 -2.55
N ASP A 138 19.18 -5.77 -3.48
CA ASP A 138 19.65 -5.07 -4.67
C ASP A 138 18.64 -5.07 -5.83
N GLN A 139 17.61 -5.93 -5.77
CA GLN A 139 16.59 -6.03 -6.81
C GLN A 139 15.49 -4.98 -6.63
N ASP A 140 14.75 -4.73 -7.71
CA ASP A 140 13.57 -3.87 -7.66
C ASP A 140 12.49 -4.46 -6.76
N ARG A 141 11.90 -3.62 -5.92
CA ARG A 141 10.86 -4.01 -4.96
C ARG A 141 9.49 -4.03 -5.61
N ASP A 142 9.30 -4.95 -6.57
CA ASP A 142 8.05 -5.17 -7.32
C ASP A 142 7.35 -6.49 -6.92
N VAL A 143 6.27 -6.89 -7.60
CA VAL A 143 5.61 -8.18 -7.26
C VAL A 143 6.48 -9.38 -7.61
N LEU A 144 7.28 -9.28 -8.68
CA LEU A 144 8.04 -10.39 -9.25
C LEU A 144 9.17 -10.81 -8.30
N ASN A 145 9.83 -9.83 -7.70
CA ASN A 145 10.97 -10.06 -6.80
C ASN A 145 10.53 -10.24 -5.34
N PHE A 146 9.23 -10.16 -5.03
CA PHE A 146 8.72 -10.27 -3.66
C PHE A 146 9.09 -11.62 -3.03
N THR A 147 8.95 -12.72 -3.77
CA THR A 147 9.31 -14.06 -3.29
C THR A 147 10.80 -14.20 -3.01
N VAL A 148 11.65 -13.55 -3.82
CA VAL A 148 13.11 -13.52 -3.62
C VAL A 148 13.44 -12.79 -2.33
N PHE A 149 12.85 -11.61 -2.12
CA PHE A 149 12.98 -10.85 -0.88
C PHE A 149 12.55 -11.66 0.35
N MET A 150 11.38 -12.30 0.29
CA MET A 150 10.88 -13.13 1.39
C MET A 150 11.84 -14.26 1.74
N THR A 151 12.46 -14.88 0.74
CA THR A 151 13.43 -15.96 0.94
C THR A 151 14.73 -15.45 1.57
N GLN A 152 15.17 -14.25 1.19
CA GLN A 152 16.40 -13.64 1.69
C GLN A 152 16.28 -13.16 3.14
N PHE A 153 15.19 -12.48 3.49
CA PHE A 153 15.09 -11.76 4.77
C PHE A 153 14.12 -12.40 5.78
N SER A 154 13.08 -13.12 5.33
CA SER A 154 12.08 -13.69 6.24
C SER A 154 12.27 -15.20 6.44
N LYS A 155 12.73 -15.55 7.64
CA LYS A 155 12.86 -16.95 8.08
C LYS A 155 11.70 -17.41 8.96
N ALA A 156 10.71 -16.55 9.21
CA ALA A 156 9.56 -16.93 10.02
C ALA A 156 8.67 -17.96 9.30
N PRO A 157 8.15 -18.99 10.01
CA PRO A 157 7.21 -19.95 9.45
C PRO A 157 5.88 -19.30 9.05
N LYS A 158 5.51 -18.17 9.68
CA LYS A 158 4.32 -17.37 9.36
C LYS A 158 4.67 -15.90 9.27
N CYS A 159 3.97 -15.19 8.40
CA CYS A 159 4.24 -13.80 8.06
C CYS A 159 2.93 -13.05 7.85
N ILE A 160 2.82 -11.86 8.44
CA ILE A 160 1.76 -10.90 8.10
C ILE A 160 2.30 -9.96 7.03
N ILE A 161 1.59 -9.84 5.91
CA ILE A 161 1.93 -8.90 4.84
C ILE A 161 0.87 -7.80 4.84
N LEU A 162 1.29 -6.57 5.12
CA LEU A 162 0.42 -5.40 5.09
C LEU A 162 0.63 -4.68 3.77
N SER A 163 -0.48 -4.35 3.12
CA SER A 163 -0.49 -3.59 1.87
C SER A 163 -1.60 -2.55 1.87
N MET A 164 -1.45 -1.52 1.04
CA MET A 164 -2.28 -0.31 1.12
C MET A 164 -3.74 -0.51 0.68
N SER A 165 -4.02 -1.48 -0.21
CA SER A 165 -5.36 -1.64 -0.80
C SER A 165 -5.73 -3.10 -1.08
N ASN A 166 -7.03 -3.38 -1.18
CA ASN A 166 -7.54 -4.72 -1.49
C ASN A 166 -7.10 -5.23 -2.87
N ILE A 167 -6.91 -4.34 -3.85
CA ILE A 167 -6.43 -4.71 -5.20
C ILE A 167 -4.98 -5.18 -5.08
N ARG A 168 -4.14 -4.40 -4.41
CA ARG A 168 -2.74 -4.75 -4.19
C ARG A 168 -2.57 -6.02 -3.36
N VAL A 169 -3.41 -6.23 -2.34
CA VAL A 169 -3.50 -7.49 -1.59
C VAL A 169 -3.76 -8.69 -2.53
N ALA A 170 -4.64 -8.54 -3.53
CA ALA A 170 -4.90 -9.59 -4.51
C ALA A 170 -3.72 -9.81 -5.47
N ASP A 171 -2.96 -8.78 -5.81
CA ASP A 171 -1.74 -8.90 -6.63
C ASP A 171 -0.67 -9.71 -5.90
N LEU A 172 -0.38 -9.34 -4.64
CA LEU A 172 0.56 -10.06 -3.79
C LEU A 172 0.12 -11.50 -3.56
N PHE A 173 -1.17 -11.73 -3.32
CA PHE A 173 -1.73 -13.08 -3.17
C PHE A 173 -1.46 -13.95 -4.41
N ARG A 174 -1.63 -13.41 -5.62
CA ARG A 174 -1.33 -14.13 -6.87
C ARG A 174 0.17 -14.38 -7.01
N GLY A 175 1.00 -13.37 -6.74
CA GLY A 175 2.46 -13.46 -6.82
C GLY A 175 3.09 -14.46 -5.84
N LEU A 176 2.46 -14.67 -4.68
CA LEU A 176 2.94 -15.57 -3.63
C LEU A 176 2.37 -17.00 -3.69
N GLY A 177 1.72 -17.37 -4.80
CA GLY A 177 1.22 -18.74 -5.02
C GLY A 177 -0.21 -19.00 -4.54
N GLY A 178 -0.99 -17.95 -4.29
CA GLY A 178 -2.42 -18.03 -3.98
C GLY A 178 -2.72 -18.85 -2.73
N SER A 179 -3.85 -19.56 -2.73
CA SER A 179 -4.36 -20.30 -1.56
C SER A 179 -3.44 -21.43 -1.08
N LYS A 180 -2.43 -21.82 -1.87
CA LYS A 180 -1.47 -22.85 -1.47
C LYS A 180 -0.54 -22.37 -0.34
N ASN A 181 -0.19 -21.09 -0.35
CA ASN A 181 0.76 -20.49 0.59
C ASN A 181 0.20 -19.31 1.37
N CYS A 182 -0.90 -18.73 0.90
CA CYS A 182 -1.41 -17.45 1.39
C CYS A 182 -2.87 -17.56 1.83
N LEU A 183 -3.21 -16.81 2.86
CA LEU A 183 -4.59 -16.45 3.19
C LEU A 183 -4.81 -14.98 2.84
N LYS A 184 -5.80 -14.74 1.97
CA LYS A 184 -6.18 -13.39 1.53
C LYS A 184 -7.26 -12.85 2.46
N LEU A 185 -6.91 -11.85 3.26
CA LEU A 185 -7.78 -11.25 4.27
C LEU A 185 -8.17 -9.85 3.79
N PHE A 186 -9.36 -9.74 3.19
CA PHE A 186 -9.78 -8.52 2.51
C PHE A 186 -11.24 -8.21 2.77
N ALA A 187 -11.59 -6.93 2.69
CA ALA A 187 -12.88 -6.42 3.19
C ALA A 187 -14.12 -6.99 2.49
N LYS A 188 -13.99 -7.57 1.30
CA LYS A 188 -15.11 -8.20 0.56
C LYS A 188 -15.53 -9.54 1.18
N ASN A 189 -14.66 -10.21 1.92
CA ASN A 189 -15.03 -11.41 2.66
C ASN A 189 -15.86 -11.04 3.89
N LYS A 190 -16.79 -11.92 4.26
CA LYS A 190 -17.43 -11.82 5.57
C LYS A 190 -16.35 -11.95 6.64
N PHE A 191 -16.41 -11.08 7.64
CA PHE A 191 -15.39 -11.04 8.70
C PHE A 191 -15.32 -12.36 9.49
N LYS A 192 -16.47 -12.99 9.74
CA LYS A 192 -16.54 -14.30 10.42
C LYS A 192 -15.79 -15.39 9.66
N ASP A 193 -15.85 -15.39 8.33
CA ASP A 193 -15.19 -16.39 7.50
C ASP A 193 -13.67 -16.20 7.50
N ASP A 194 -13.20 -14.95 7.44
CA ASP A 194 -11.78 -14.62 7.60
C ASP A 194 -11.26 -15.03 8.98
N LEU A 195 -12.02 -14.74 10.04
CA LEU A 195 -11.66 -15.10 11.42
C LEU A 195 -11.52 -16.62 11.58
N ALA A 196 -12.51 -17.39 11.11
CA ALA A 196 -12.48 -18.84 11.14
C ALA A 196 -11.30 -19.42 10.35
N SER A 197 -11.03 -18.86 9.16
CA SER A 197 -9.90 -19.29 8.32
C SER A 197 -8.55 -19.05 8.99
N VAL A 198 -8.40 -17.89 9.67
CA VAL A 198 -7.20 -17.58 10.45
C VAL A 198 -7.04 -18.59 11.58
N GLU A 199 -8.07 -18.83 12.38
CA GLU A 199 -7.99 -19.77 13.50
C GLU A 199 -7.66 -21.20 13.05
N GLU A 200 -8.26 -21.66 11.95
CA GLU A 200 -7.97 -22.97 11.37
C GLU A 200 -6.49 -23.11 10.95
N CYS A 201 -5.90 -22.06 10.36
CA CYS A 201 -4.49 -22.05 9.95
C CYS A 201 -3.51 -22.15 11.14
N PHE A 202 -3.94 -21.81 12.35
CA PHE A 202 -3.13 -21.91 13.56
C PHE A 202 -3.40 -23.19 14.38
N ASN A 203 -4.56 -23.81 14.22
CA ASN A 203 -4.96 -25.03 14.95
C ASN A 203 -4.42 -26.35 14.37
N VAL A 204 -3.55 -26.30 13.34
CA VAL A 204 -3.04 -27.47 12.59
C VAL A 204 -2.33 -28.52 13.48
N HIS A 205 -1.92 -28.17 14.71
CA HIS A 205 -1.34 -29.12 15.66
C HIS A 205 -2.34 -30.11 16.30
N THR A 206 -3.65 -29.92 16.14
CA THR A 206 -4.68 -30.79 16.77
C THR A 206 -5.26 -31.86 15.87
N LYS A 207 -4.99 -31.86 14.55
CA LYS A 207 -5.50 -32.88 13.63
C LYS A 207 -4.37 -33.73 13.06
N VAL A 208 -4.55 -35.05 13.18
CA VAL A 208 -3.66 -36.13 12.73
C VAL A 208 -3.08 -35.83 11.34
N LYS A 209 -1.76 -35.96 11.20
CA LYS A 209 -1.02 -35.85 9.93
C LYS A 209 -1.55 -36.89 8.93
N SER A 210 -2.56 -36.55 8.15
CA SER A 210 -2.89 -37.26 6.92
C SER A 210 -1.86 -36.90 5.83
N LYS A 211 -1.61 -37.81 4.88
CA LYS A 211 -0.76 -37.55 3.70
C LYS A 211 -1.27 -36.39 2.83
N ASP A 212 -2.52 -35.98 3.03
CA ASP A 212 -3.21 -34.86 2.39
C ASP A 212 -3.33 -33.63 3.31
N THR A 213 -2.41 -33.46 4.27
CA THR A 213 -2.44 -32.27 5.14
C THR A 213 -2.23 -31.02 4.29
N PRO A 214 -3.18 -30.05 4.31
CA PRO A 214 -3.02 -28.80 3.60
C PRO A 214 -1.70 -28.16 4.03
N GLN A 215 -0.88 -27.79 3.04
CA GLN A 215 0.38 -27.09 3.27
C GLN A 215 0.10 -25.87 4.17
N ALA A 216 0.85 -25.76 5.27
CA ALA A 216 0.60 -24.72 6.26
C ALA A 216 0.73 -23.34 5.61
N VAL A 217 -0.35 -22.56 5.65
CA VAL A 217 -0.36 -21.18 5.14
C VAL A 217 0.74 -20.38 5.81
N LYS A 218 1.63 -19.83 4.98
CA LYS A 218 2.76 -19.01 5.44
C LYS A 218 2.42 -17.53 5.51
N TYR A 219 1.64 -17.02 4.55
CA TYR A 219 1.43 -15.58 4.38
C TYR A 219 -0.02 -15.18 4.67
N PHE A 220 -0.21 -14.19 5.55
CA PHE A 220 -1.50 -13.58 5.86
C PHE A 220 -1.50 -12.17 5.27
N ILE A 221 -2.18 -11.97 4.16
CA ILE A 221 -2.09 -10.73 3.38
C ILE A 221 -3.34 -9.90 3.61
N ALA A 222 -3.17 -8.67 4.12
CA ALA A 222 -4.27 -7.81 4.53
C ALA A 222 -3.96 -6.32 4.35
N THR A 223 -5.01 -5.50 4.43
CA THR A 223 -4.85 -4.07 4.73
C THR A 223 -4.68 -3.85 6.23
N PRO A 224 -4.04 -2.75 6.68
CA PRO A 224 -3.90 -2.44 8.11
C PRO A 224 -5.24 -2.46 8.86
N THR A 225 -6.28 -1.86 8.30
CA THR A 225 -7.62 -1.80 8.90
C THR A 225 -8.23 -3.20 9.10
N ARG A 226 -8.05 -4.11 8.12
CA ARG A 226 -8.58 -5.48 8.23
C ARG A 226 -7.80 -6.27 9.26
N MET A 227 -6.47 -6.14 9.27
CA MET A 227 -5.62 -6.79 10.27
C MET A 227 -5.92 -6.29 11.68
N ALA A 228 -6.10 -4.99 11.89
CA ALA A 228 -6.46 -4.44 13.20
C ALA A 228 -7.71 -5.11 13.79
N LYS A 229 -8.77 -5.27 12.99
CA LYS A 229 -10.01 -5.95 13.41
C LYS A 229 -9.77 -7.43 13.76
N LEU A 230 -8.92 -8.12 13.00
CA LEU A 230 -8.57 -9.52 13.30
C LEU A 230 -7.78 -9.65 14.61
N LEU A 231 -6.81 -8.77 14.85
CA LEU A 231 -6.00 -8.78 16.08
C LEU A 231 -6.79 -8.38 17.33
N GLU A 232 -7.91 -7.66 17.17
CA GLU A 232 -8.87 -7.38 18.24
C GLU A 232 -9.78 -8.59 18.53
N ALA A 233 -10.11 -9.39 17.50
CA ALA A 233 -11.03 -10.51 17.61
C ALA A 233 -10.37 -11.83 18.04
N THR A 234 -9.06 -11.99 17.81
CA THR A 234 -8.34 -13.24 18.13
C THR A 234 -6.88 -13.00 18.48
N ASP A 235 -6.35 -13.89 19.34
CA ASP A 235 -4.95 -13.87 19.78
C ASP A 235 -4.10 -14.97 19.12
N VAL A 236 -4.65 -15.73 18.16
CA VAL A 236 -3.94 -16.89 17.57
C VAL A 236 -2.59 -16.55 16.92
N PHE A 237 -2.42 -15.32 16.41
CA PHE A 237 -1.14 -14.85 15.88
C PHE A 237 -0.02 -14.80 16.94
N PHE A 238 -0.39 -14.69 18.21
CA PHE A 238 0.52 -14.52 19.34
C PHE A 238 0.77 -15.83 20.09
N GLN A 239 -0.06 -16.85 19.83
CA GLN A 239 0.06 -18.16 20.46
C GLN A 239 1.30 -18.91 19.94
N GLY A 240 1.84 -19.78 20.80
CA GLY A 240 2.99 -20.63 20.47
C GLY A 240 4.34 -19.90 20.46
N LYS A 241 5.40 -20.69 20.24
CA LYS A 241 6.79 -20.23 20.24
C LYS A 241 7.33 -19.85 18.87
N ASP A 242 6.57 -20.15 17.82
CA ASP A 242 6.98 -19.90 16.44
C ASP A 242 7.18 -18.40 16.20
N LYS A 243 8.21 -18.08 15.41
CA LYS A 243 8.49 -16.71 14.97
C LYS A 243 7.38 -16.23 14.03
N LEU A 244 7.05 -14.95 14.13
CA LEU A 244 6.15 -14.24 13.24
C LEU A 244 6.89 -13.01 12.72
N ASP A 245 6.92 -12.78 11.42
CA ASP A 245 7.47 -11.53 10.85
C ASP A 245 6.34 -10.69 10.23
N ILE A 246 6.51 -9.37 10.22
CA ILE A 246 5.61 -8.44 9.52
C ILE A 246 6.35 -7.86 8.32
N ILE A 247 5.70 -7.84 7.16
CA ILE A 247 6.23 -7.29 5.93
C ILE A 247 5.32 -6.16 5.47
N LEU A 248 5.91 -4.99 5.25
CA LEU A 248 5.23 -3.80 4.79
C LEU A 248 5.49 -3.63 3.29
N ASP A 249 4.47 -3.78 2.45
CA ASP A 249 4.52 -3.48 1.02
C ASP A 249 4.49 -1.95 0.82
N ALA A 250 5.64 -1.32 1.04
CA ALA A 250 5.83 0.11 1.15
C ALA A 250 6.46 0.73 -0.12
N SER A 251 7.12 -0.07 -0.96
CA SER A 251 7.65 0.36 -2.25
C SER A 251 6.57 0.65 -3.30
N TYR A 252 5.40 0.01 -3.17
CA TYR A 252 4.30 0.16 -4.11
C TYR A 252 3.68 1.57 -4.01
N LEU A 253 3.47 2.17 -5.18
CA LEU A 253 2.73 3.42 -5.34
C LEU A 253 1.48 3.16 -6.16
N ASP A 254 0.34 3.63 -5.67
CA ASP A 254 -0.90 3.60 -6.44
C ASP A 254 -0.90 4.66 -7.57
N PRO A 255 -1.91 4.70 -8.45
CA PRO A 255 -2.01 5.73 -9.50
C PRO A 255 -2.10 7.17 -8.99
N LYS A 256 -2.30 7.39 -7.69
CA LYS A 256 -2.30 8.69 -7.02
C LYS A 256 -0.99 8.97 -6.25
N ASN A 257 0.02 8.11 -6.43
CA ASN A 257 1.31 8.16 -5.74
C ASN A 257 1.21 8.02 -4.21
N ASN A 258 0.17 7.37 -3.69
CA ASN A 258 0.10 6.97 -2.30
C ASN A 258 0.85 5.65 -2.10
N THR A 259 1.45 5.50 -0.93
CA THR A 259 2.07 4.25 -0.45
C THR A 259 1.40 3.86 0.86
N LEU A 260 1.58 2.60 1.28
CA LEU A 260 1.21 2.11 2.60
C LEU A 260 1.64 3.05 3.74
N LEU A 261 2.79 3.70 3.61
CA LEU A 261 3.38 4.58 4.64
C LEU A 261 2.85 6.02 4.65
N LYS A 262 2.11 6.44 3.61
CA LYS A 262 1.59 7.80 3.44
C LYS A 262 0.19 7.72 2.83
N CYS A 263 -0.67 6.96 3.50
CA CYS A 263 -2.09 6.83 3.17
C CYS A 263 -2.95 7.09 4.40
N GLU A 264 -4.27 7.23 4.22
CA GLU A 264 -5.22 7.45 5.33
C GLU A 264 -5.13 6.36 6.41
N ASN A 265 -4.72 5.14 6.03
CA ASN A 265 -4.59 3.99 6.94
C ASN A 265 -3.26 3.96 7.73
N THR A 266 -2.47 5.03 7.70
CA THR A 266 -1.16 5.05 8.39
C THR A 266 -1.32 4.96 9.91
N LYS A 267 -2.41 5.50 10.46
CA LYS A 267 -2.73 5.40 11.89
C LYS A 267 -3.01 3.94 12.28
N GLU A 268 -3.82 3.24 11.49
CA GLU A 268 -4.14 1.83 11.65
C GLU A 268 -2.90 0.96 11.48
N LEU A 269 -2.01 1.31 10.53
CA LEU A 269 -0.73 0.64 10.35
C LEU A 269 0.11 0.73 11.63
N CYS A 270 0.28 1.93 12.20
CA CYS A 270 1.01 2.11 13.45
C CYS A 270 0.37 1.32 14.60
N LYS A 271 -0.97 1.34 14.70
CA LYS A 271 -1.71 0.55 15.70
C LYS A 271 -1.45 -0.96 15.56
N VAL A 272 -1.50 -1.50 14.34
CA VAL A 272 -1.22 -2.92 14.08
C VAL A 272 0.21 -3.26 14.47
N LEU A 273 1.20 -2.47 14.03
CA LEU A 273 2.61 -2.70 14.35
C LEU A 273 2.84 -2.74 15.87
N ARG A 274 2.33 -1.75 16.61
CA ARG A 274 2.43 -1.70 18.06
C ARG A 274 1.74 -2.87 18.74
N THR A 275 0.54 -3.22 18.32
CA THR A 275 -0.21 -4.36 18.88
C THR A 275 0.60 -5.65 18.76
N VAL A 276 1.16 -5.91 17.58
CA VAL A 276 1.92 -7.15 17.33
C VAL A 276 3.27 -7.15 18.06
N LEU A 277 4.01 -6.04 18.01
CA LEU A 277 5.31 -5.92 18.67
C LEU A 277 5.21 -6.01 20.20
N ASN A 278 4.15 -5.45 20.80
CA ASN A 278 3.92 -5.53 22.25
C ASN A 278 3.51 -6.94 22.69
N LYS A 279 2.68 -7.64 21.89
CA LYS A 279 2.19 -8.98 22.23
C LYS A 279 3.23 -10.08 21.93
N LYS A 280 4.17 -9.87 21.01
CA LYS A 280 5.15 -10.89 20.62
C LYS A 280 6.53 -10.31 20.29
N SER A 281 7.47 -10.48 21.22
CA SER A 281 8.84 -9.94 21.13
C SER A 281 9.70 -10.54 20.01
N SER A 282 9.35 -11.72 19.49
CA SER A 282 10.08 -12.37 18.40
C SER A 282 9.85 -11.69 17.04
N VAL A 283 8.89 -10.76 16.97
CA VAL A 283 8.47 -10.14 15.71
C VAL A 283 9.50 -9.14 15.24
N LYS A 284 9.78 -9.21 13.93
CA LYS A 284 10.53 -8.18 13.21
C LYS A 284 9.69 -7.62 12.08
N VAL A 285 9.82 -6.33 11.87
CA VAL A 285 9.19 -5.59 10.78
C VAL A 285 10.21 -5.45 9.65
N LEU A 286 9.83 -5.85 8.45
CA LEU A 286 10.61 -5.73 7.24
C LEU A 286 9.86 -4.80 6.30
N LEU A 287 10.54 -3.82 5.71
CA LEU A 287 9.95 -3.01 4.67
C LEU A 287 10.33 -3.62 3.31
N TYR A 288 9.32 -3.86 2.48
CA TYR A 288 9.43 -4.23 1.09
C TYR A 288 9.17 -3.01 0.21
#